data_AF-A0A136LHE7-F1
#
_entry.id   AF-A0A136LHE7-F1
#
_cell.length_a   1.000
_cell.length_b   1.000
_cell.length_c   1.000
_cell.angle_alpha   90.00
_cell.angle_beta   90.00
_cell.angle_gamma   90.00
#
_symmetry.space_group_name_H-M   'P 1'
#
loop_
_entity.id
_entity.type
_entity.pdbx_description
1 polymer ?
#
loop_
_entity_poly.entity_id
_entity_poly.type
_entity_poly.pdbx_seq_one_letter_code
_entity_poly.pdbx_strand_id
1 'polypeptide(L)'
;DHQPPLYYLLLAPVYSVTQGSLTAMRLASVAFGVMALTFAYLAARVLVGDERWFIAWGAAALIALIPQHLAVVGSVNNDVLSELIIALTLYLLMRYLRGDRIPVWLLGTVVGIGLITKVNTLLLVGVVPMAMLFKDYSRRREPEYARWFTLFIRAVILFALPILVIAGAWWLRNISVYGFPDILGLGAHDGVVADQLRTADYIAANGTAAYLQLFIQLTYNSFWGQFGWMAFPLQGWMYTAIFIFMLAVLIGWVMRFFVKVPGRAQLDRWQVIGWLVMGVLGFIAVMQYIYYNAEFFQAQGRYLYPGLLPLGLFVALGLDGWALLWRRRSQRLRWGAQLPILLFLPLNLWLIWRVLPLLSP
;
A
#
# COMPACT_ATOMS: atom_id res chain seq x y z
N ASP A 1 -5.17 -4.05 -24.41
CA ASP A 1 -4.66 -3.49 -23.16
C ASP A 1 -3.51 -4.37 -22.65
N HIS A 2 -2.44 -3.76 -22.16
CA HIS A 2 -1.30 -4.43 -21.54
C HIS A 2 -1.55 -4.73 -20.07
N GLN A 3 -2.46 -3.98 -19.43
CA GLN A 3 -2.77 -4.15 -18.03
C GLN A 3 -3.38 -5.53 -17.77
N PRO A 4 -2.97 -6.19 -16.67
CA PRO A 4 -3.54 -7.47 -16.30
C PRO A 4 -5.07 -7.40 -16.05
N PRO A 5 -5.83 -8.43 -16.44
CA PRO A 5 -7.27 -8.28 -16.64
C PRO A 5 -8.13 -8.62 -15.40
N LEU A 6 -7.55 -9.17 -14.32
CA LEU A 6 -8.33 -9.85 -13.29
C LEU A 6 -9.42 -8.98 -12.66
N TYR A 7 -9.11 -7.72 -12.35
CA TYR A 7 -10.09 -6.79 -11.79
C TYR A 7 -11.34 -6.67 -12.68
N TYR A 8 -11.13 -6.42 -13.98
CA TYR A 8 -12.23 -6.24 -14.93
C TYR A 8 -13.00 -7.55 -15.16
N LEU A 9 -12.31 -8.70 -15.17
CA LEU A 9 -12.96 -10.02 -15.26
C LEU A 9 -13.85 -10.30 -14.04
N LEU A 10 -13.43 -9.92 -12.84
CA LEU A 10 -14.25 -10.05 -11.63
C LEU A 10 -15.48 -9.12 -11.64
N LEU A 11 -15.39 -7.98 -12.32
CA LEU A 11 -16.51 -7.04 -12.48
C LEU A 11 -17.45 -7.39 -13.64
N ALA A 12 -17.01 -8.17 -14.63
CA ALA A 12 -17.81 -8.52 -15.80
C ALA A 12 -19.17 -9.17 -15.45
N PRO A 13 -19.29 -10.07 -14.46
CA PRO A 13 -20.59 -10.58 -14.02
C PRO A 13 -21.49 -9.49 -13.43
N VAL A 14 -20.94 -8.58 -12.60
CA VAL A 14 -21.68 -7.46 -12.01
C VAL A 14 -22.18 -6.52 -13.10
N TYR A 15 -21.31 -6.18 -14.05
CA TYR A 15 -21.66 -5.39 -15.23
C TYR A 15 -22.82 -6.04 -16.01
N SER A 16 -22.72 -7.35 -16.29
CA SER A 16 -23.71 -8.07 -17.10
C SER A 16 -25.07 -8.16 -16.40
N VAL A 17 -25.10 -8.51 -15.12
CA VAL A 17 -26.35 -8.65 -14.33
C VAL A 17 -27.03 -7.30 -14.11
N THR A 18 -26.26 -6.23 -13.96
CA THR A 18 -26.79 -4.88 -13.70
C THR A 18 -26.95 -4.03 -14.96
N GLN A 19 -26.80 -4.64 -16.14
CA GLN A 19 -26.90 -3.98 -17.45
C GLN A 19 -26.00 -2.73 -17.57
N GLY A 20 -24.78 -2.83 -17.04
CA GLY A 20 -23.78 -1.75 -17.11
C GLY A 20 -23.91 -0.65 -16.06
N SER A 21 -24.64 -0.88 -14.97
CA SER A 21 -24.77 0.10 -13.88
C SER A 21 -23.41 0.46 -13.26
N LEU A 22 -22.97 1.71 -13.47
CA LEU A 22 -21.74 2.24 -12.89
C LEU A 22 -21.77 2.21 -11.37
N THR A 23 -22.93 2.53 -10.77
CA THR A 23 -23.10 2.50 -9.32
C THR A 23 -22.88 1.09 -8.77
N ALA A 24 -23.41 0.06 -9.43
CA ALA A 24 -23.21 -1.33 -9.00
C ALA A 24 -21.73 -1.73 -9.06
N MET A 25 -21.01 -1.35 -10.13
CA MET A 25 -19.57 -1.59 -10.25
C MET A 25 -18.74 -0.85 -9.20
N ARG A 26 -19.12 0.40 -8.87
CA ARG A 26 -18.49 1.16 -7.78
C ARG A 26 -18.73 0.49 -6.43
N LEU A 27 -19.94 0.00 -6.15
CA LEU A 27 -20.24 -0.75 -4.92
C LEU A 27 -19.41 -2.04 -4.81
N ALA A 28 -19.23 -2.77 -5.91
CA ALA A 28 -18.33 -3.93 -5.94
C ALA A 28 -16.87 -3.53 -5.66
N SER A 29 -16.41 -2.40 -6.19
CA SER A 29 -15.07 -1.86 -5.92
C SER A 29 -14.90 -1.45 -4.45
N VAL A 30 -15.92 -0.83 -3.86
CA VAL A 30 -15.96 -0.52 -2.43
C VAL A 30 -15.88 -1.80 -1.58
N ALA A 31 -16.53 -2.89 -1.98
CA ALA A 31 -16.41 -4.17 -1.27
C ALA A 31 -14.96 -4.69 -1.27
N PHE A 32 -14.21 -4.56 -2.38
CA PHE A 32 -12.77 -4.85 -2.39
C PHE A 32 -12.00 -3.93 -1.43
N GLY A 33 -12.35 -2.65 -1.36
CA GLY A 33 -11.73 -1.69 -0.44
C GLY A 33 -11.98 -2.03 1.03
N VAL A 34 -13.20 -2.44 1.39
CA VAL A 34 -13.53 -2.92 2.74
C VAL A 34 -12.70 -4.15 3.12
N MET A 35 -12.56 -5.11 2.19
CA MET A 35 -11.70 -6.27 2.41
C MET A 35 -10.22 -5.88 2.55
N ALA A 36 -9.73 -4.94 1.71
CA ALA A 36 -8.35 -4.47 1.77
C ALA A 36 -8.04 -3.84 3.12
N LEU A 37 -8.93 -2.97 3.60
CA LEU A 37 -8.84 -2.33 4.90
C LEU A 37 -8.89 -3.36 6.04
N THR A 38 -9.75 -4.36 5.93
CA THR A 38 -9.86 -5.45 6.92
C THR A 38 -8.55 -6.23 7.02
N PHE A 39 -7.96 -6.65 5.90
CA PHE A 39 -6.69 -7.37 5.92
C PHE A 39 -5.52 -6.48 6.34
N ALA A 40 -5.52 -5.19 6.01
CA ALA A 40 -4.52 -4.24 6.48
C ALA A 40 -4.57 -4.10 8.01
N TYR A 41 -5.78 -3.96 8.58
CA TYR A 41 -6.01 -3.99 10.02
C TYR A 41 -5.53 -5.30 10.65
N LEU A 42 -5.90 -6.46 10.09
CA LEU A 42 -5.50 -7.75 10.63
C LEU A 42 -3.99 -7.98 10.56
N ALA A 43 -3.33 -7.58 9.48
CA ALA A 43 -1.87 -7.62 9.34
C ALA A 43 -1.19 -6.76 10.41
N ALA A 44 -1.68 -5.52 10.59
CA ALA A 44 -1.22 -4.63 11.65
C ALA A 44 -1.44 -5.24 13.03
N ARG A 45 -2.63 -5.82 13.31
CA ARG A 45 -2.97 -6.45 14.59
C ARG A 45 -2.04 -7.60 14.94
N VAL A 46 -1.73 -8.46 13.98
CA VAL A 46 -0.75 -9.53 14.16
C VAL A 46 0.60 -8.90 14.52
N LEU A 47 1.10 -7.96 13.71
CA LEU A 47 2.44 -7.38 13.89
C LEU A 47 2.61 -6.64 15.22
N VAL A 48 1.66 -5.78 15.60
CA VAL A 48 1.76 -4.92 16.81
C VAL A 48 1.47 -5.68 18.11
N GLY A 49 0.81 -6.84 18.03
CA GLY A 49 0.39 -7.64 19.17
C GLY A 49 -0.88 -7.15 19.86
N ASP A 50 -1.46 -7.96 20.76
CA ASP A 50 -2.77 -7.71 21.37
C ASP A 50 -2.82 -6.48 22.28
N GLU A 51 -1.75 -6.21 23.02
CA GLU A 51 -1.68 -5.05 23.92
C GLU A 51 -1.67 -3.69 23.19
N ARG A 52 -1.34 -3.67 21.90
CA ARG A 52 -1.17 -2.45 21.09
C ARG A 52 -2.20 -2.35 19.98
N TRP A 53 -3.37 -2.94 20.17
CA TRP A 53 -4.47 -2.97 19.20
C TRP A 53 -4.86 -1.58 18.67
N PHE A 54 -4.73 -0.53 19.49
CA PHE A 54 -5.04 0.85 19.11
C PHE A 54 -4.11 1.38 18.01
N ILE A 55 -2.88 0.87 17.86
CA ILE A 55 -1.97 1.24 16.77
C ILE A 55 -2.50 0.69 15.44
N ALA A 56 -2.94 -0.58 15.43
CA ALA A 56 -3.54 -1.17 14.24
C ALA A 56 -4.85 -0.47 13.86
N TRP A 57 -5.67 -0.09 14.85
CA TRP A 57 -6.86 0.73 14.64
C TRP A 57 -6.52 2.10 14.07
N GLY A 58 -5.53 2.80 14.62
CA GLY A 58 -5.07 4.08 14.08
C GLY A 58 -4.59 3.97 12.64
N ALA A 59 -3.79 2.95 12.33
CA ALA A 59 -3.30 2.70 10.97
C ALA A 59 -4.46 2.48 9.99
N ALA A 60 -5.42 1.61 10.34
CA ALA A 60 -6.60 1.36 9.53
C ALA A 60 -7.50 2.60 9.40
N ALA A 61 -7.72 3.33 10.50
CA ALA A 61 -8.52 4.55 10.50
C ALA A 61 -7.92 5.63 9.59
N LEU A 62 -6.61 5.81 9.59
CA LEU A 62 -5.97 6.73 8.65
C LEU A 62 -6.24 6.31 7.20
N ILE A 63 -5.93 5.05 6.87
CA ILE A 63 -6.11 4.51 5.50
C ILE A 63 -7.56 4.76 5.04
N ALA A 64 -8.53 4.38 5.88
CA ALA A 64 -9.95 4.50 5.57
C ALA A 64 -10.45 5.95 5.42
N LEU A 65 -9.72 6.93 5.96
CA LEU A 65 -10.13 8.33 6.00
C LEU A 65 -9.29 9.23 5.10
N ILE A 66 -8.27 8.72 4.38
CA ILE A 66 -7.56 9.51 3.38
C ILE A 66 -8.56 9.89 2.28
N PRO A 67 -8.81 11.20 2.04
CA PRO A 67 -9.87 11.63 1.13
C PRO A 67 -9.68 11.14 -0.30
N GLN A 68 -8.45 11.21 -0.82
CA GLN A 68 -8.10 10.66 -2.12
C GLN A 68 -8.28 9.13 -2.18
N HIS A 69 -7.93 8.40 -1.12
CA HIS A 69 -8.05 6.94 -1.08
C HIS A 69 -9.52 6.51 -1.20
N LEU A 70 -10.42 7.18 -0.47
CA LEU A 70 -11.86 6.96 -0.59
C LEU A 70 -12.38 7.24 -2.01
N ALA A 71 -11.88 8.29 -2.67
CA ALA A 71 -12.26 8.59 -4.05
C ALA A 71 -11.75 7.50 -5.03
N VAL A 72 -10.53 6.99 -4.84
CA VAL A 72 -9.96 5.89 -5.65
C VAL A 72 -10.76 4.61 -5.44
N VAL A 73 -11.05 4.22 -4.19
CA VAL A 73 -11.85 3.03 -3.84
C VAL A 73 -13.28 3.12 -4.36
N GLY A 74 -13.88 4.32 -4.35
CA GLY A 74 -15.21 4.59 -4.86
C GLY A 74 -15.31 4.66 -6.40
N SER A 75 -14.19 4.52 -7.12
CA SER A 75 -14.15 4.53 -8.57
C SER A 75 -13.87 3.12 -9.14
N VAL A 76 -14.08 2.95 -10.45
CA VAL A 76 -13.86 1.65 -11.12
C VAL A 76 -12.43 1.62 -11.67
N ASN A 77 -11.51 1.01 -10.93
CA ASN A 77 -10.11 0.84 -11.30
C ASN A 77 -9.48 -0.39 -10.61
N ASN A 78 -8.34 -0.86 -11.11
CA ASN A 78 -7.62 -2.00 -10.54
C ASN A 78 -6.75 -1.68 -9.32
N ASP A 79 -6.68 -0.41 -8.85
CA ASP A 79 -5.91 -0.04 -7.66
C ASP A 79 -6.44 -0.76 -6.41
N VAL A 80 -7.76 -0.72 -6.20
CA VAL A 80 -8.37 -1.28 -4.99
C VAL A 80 -8.16 -2.80 -4.85
N LEU A 81 -8.19 -3.55 -5.97
CA LEU A 81 -7.90 -4.98 -5.94
C LEU A 81 -6.42 -5.26 -5.71
N SER A 82 -5.53 -4.41 -6.24
CA SER A 82 -4.09 -4.52 -5.96
C SER A 82 -3.79 -4.29 -4.47
N GLU A 83 -4.44 -3.32 -3.85
CA GLU A 83 -4.33 -3.04 -2.42
C GLU A 83 -4.86 -4.20 -1.56
N LEU A 84 -5.99 -4.80 -1.95
CA LEU A 84 -6.53 -6.00 -1.30
C LEU A 84 -5.51 -7.14 -1.31
N ILE A 85 -4.87 -7.39 -2.46
CA ILE A 85 -3.90 -8.48 -2.61
C ILE A 85 -2.64 -8.21 -1.79
N ILE A 86 -2.15 -6.96 -1.77
CA ILE A 86 -1.03 -6.56 -0.92
C ILE A 86 -1.38 -6.76 0.55
N ALA A 87 -2.53 -6.26 1.00
CA ALA A 87 -2.98 -6.37 2.39
C ALA A 87 -3.17 -7.84 2.83
N LEU A 88 -3.80 -8.67 1.99
CA LEU A 88 -3.96 -10.11 2.23
C LEU A 88 -2.60 -10.83 2.29
N THR A 89 -1.69 -10.51 1.38
CA THR A 89 -0.33 -11.08 1.37
C THR A 89 0.39 -10.73 2.66
N LEU A 90 0.34 -9.47 3.11
CA LEU A 90 0.96 -9.03 4.35
C LEU A 90 0.33 -9.69 5.57
N TYR A 91 -0.99 -9.84 5.61
CA TYR A 91 -1.68 -10.56 6.69
C TYR A 91 -1.19 -12.01 6.80
N LEU A 92 -1.21 -12.75 5.69
CA LEU A 92 -0.73 -14.14 5.64
C LEU A 92 0.78 -14.23 5.96
N LEU A 93 1.57 -13.26 5.50
CA LEU A 93 3.01 -13.21 5.77
C LEU A 93 3.30 -12.95 7.25
N MET A 94 2.57 -12.04 7.90
CA MET A 94 2.74 -11.79 9.34
C MET A 94 2.40 -13.03 10.16
N ARG A 95 1.35 -13.77 9.79
CA ARG A 95 1.01 -15.06 10.41
C ARG A 95 2.08 -16.12 10.15
N TYR A 96 2.59 -16.21 8.92
CA TYR A 96 3.71 -17.09 8.57
C TYR A 96 4.96 -16.79 9.41
N LEU A 97 5.32 -15.51 9.57
CA LEU A 97 6.47 -15.08 10.36
C LEU A 97 6.29 -15.41 11.85
N ARG A 98 5.09 -15.18 12.39
CA ARG A 98 4.72 -15.53 13.78
C ARG A 98 4.83 -17.03 14.07
N GLY A 99 4.73 -17.88 13.05
CA GLY A 99 4.84 -19.34 13.18
C GLY A 99 3.53 -20.09 12.95
N ASP A 100 2.46 -19.40 12.54
CA ASP A 100 1.23 -20.06 12.11
C ASP A 100 1.50 -20.96 10.89
N ARG A 101 0.71 -22.03 10.74
CA ARG A 101 0.80 -22.98 9.61
C ARG A 101 0.23 -22.37 8.33
N ILE A 102 0.95 -21.43 7.74
CA ILE A 102 0.64 -20.82 6.43
C ILE A 102 1.53 -21.47 5.37
N PRO A 103 0.96 -22.21 4.39
CA PRO A 103 1.74 -22.79 3.32
C PRO A 103 2.35 -21.71 2.41
N VAL A 104 3.63 -21.84 2.05
CA VAL A 104 4.31 -20.85 1.19
C VAL A 104 3.74 -20.80 -0.24
N TRP A 105 3.16 -21.91 -0.72
CA TRP A 105 2.44 -21.93 -2.01
C TRP A 105 1.17 -21.09 -1.98
N LEU A 106 0.53 -20.91 -0.81
CA LEU A 106 -0.63 -20.03 -0.68
C LEU A 106 -0.20 -18.56 -0.84
N LEU A 107 0.92 -18.17 -0.22
CA LEU A 107 1.52 -16.85 -0.45
C LEU A 107 1.84 -16.64 -1.94
N GLY A 108 2.42 -17.66 -2.59
CA GLY A 108 2.71 -17.63 -4.02
C GLY A 108 1.45 -17.51 -4.88
N THR A 109 0.36 -18.18 -4.49
CA THR A 109 -0.94 -18.09 -5.18
C THR A 109 -1.50 -16.67 -5.10
N VAL A 110 -1.52 -16.07 -3.91
CA VAL A 110 -2.02 -14.70 -3.72
C VAL A 110 -1.15 -13.68 -4.47
N VAL A 111 0.17 -13.84 -4.46
CA VAL A 111 1.08 -12.98 -5.23
C VAL A 111 0.88 -13.16 -6.74
N GLY A 112 0.70 -14.39 -7.23
CA GLY A 112 0.40 -14.67 -8.64
C GLY A 112 -0.91 -14.01 -9.09
N ILE A 113 -1.94 -14.04 -8.25
CA ILE A 113 -3.21 -13.29 -8.45
C ILE A 113 -2.95 -11.78 -8.53
N GLY A 114 -2.02 -11.27 -7.72
CA GLY A 114 -1.54 -9.88 -7.78
C GLY A 114 -0.99 -9.52 -9.15
N LEU A 115 -0.09 -10.36 -9.67
CA LEU A 115 0.57 -10.10 -10.96
C LEU A 115 -0.40 -10.10 -12.14
N ILE A 116 -1.53 -10.84 -12.05
CA ILE A 116 -2.61 -10.78 -13.03
C ILE A 116 -3.68 -9.71 -12.71
N THR A 117 -3.48 -8.91 -11.66
CA THR A 117 -4.31 -7.75 -11.29
C THR A 117 -3.66 -6.45 -11.70
N LYS A 118 -2.41 -6.23 -11.28
CA LYS A 118 -1.68 -4.97 -11.52
C LYS A 118 -0.18 -5.15 -11.36
N VAL A 119 0.59 -4.53 -12.26
CA VAL A 119 2.06 -4.63 -12.29
C VAL A 119 2.72 -4.13 -11.00
N ASN A 120 2.11 -3.17 -10.29
CA ASN A 120 2.63 -2.67 -9.01
C ASN A 120 2.73 -3.73 -7.91
N THR A 121 2.01 -4.85 -8.01
CA THR A 121 2.12 -5.95 -7.05
C THR A 121 3.42 -6.76 -7.20
N LEU A 122 4.22 -6.50 -8.25
CA LEU A 122 5.51 -7.14 -8.49
C LEU A 122 6.47 -7.00 -7.31
N LEU A 123 6.35 -5.91 -6.54
CA LEU A 123 7.11 -5.71 -5.30
C LEU A 123 6.99 -6.90 -4.31
N LEU A 124 5.87 -7.62 -4.30
CA LEU A 124 5.64 -8.74 -3.39
C LEU A 124 6.53 -9.95 -3.74
N VAL A 125 6.93 -10.09 -5.00
CA VAL A 125 7.84 -11.15 -5.47
C VAL A 125 9.21 -11.04 -4.82
N GLY A 126 9.66 -9.83 -4.46
CA GLY A 126 10.90 -9.62 -3.71
C GLY A 126 10.70 -9.66 -2.20
N VAL A 127 9.67 -8.98 -1.70
CA VAL A 127 9.42 -8.81 -0.25
C VAL A 127 9.15 -10.14 0.46
N VAL A 128 8.37 -11.04 -0.16
CA VAL A 128 7.99 -12.31 0.46
C VAL A 128 9.19 -13.26 0.62
N PRO A 129 10.00 -13.56 -0.43
CA PRO A 129 11.22 -14.34 -0.27
C PRO A 129 12.24 -13.70 0.67
N MET A 130 12.38 -12.38 0.68
CA MET A 130 13.25 -11.69 1.64
C MET A 130 12.82 -11.98 3.10
N ALA A 131 11.52 -11.94 3.37
CA ALA A 131 10.99 -12.28 4.70
C ALA A 131 11.23 -13.75 5.06
N MET A 132 11.06 -14.67 4.10
CA MET A 132 11.39 -16.09 4.28
C MET A 132 12.88 -16.30 4.59
N LEU A 133 13.76 -15.63 3.84
CA LEU A 133 15.20 -15.68 4.04
C LEU A 133 15.58 -15.24 5.46
N PHE A 134 15.07 -14.10 5.91
CA PHE A 134 15.38 -13.59 7.25
C PHE A 134 14.79 -14.46 8.35
N LYS A 135 13.59 -15.03 8.16
CA LYS A 135 13.01 -15.99 9.10
C LYS A 135 13.92 -17.20 9.26
N ASP A 136 14.27 -17.88 8.17
CA ASP A 136 15.05 -19.12 8.19
C ASP A 136 16.47 -18.85 8.70
N TYR A 137 17.10 -17.74 8.28
CA TYR A 137 18.42 -17.33 8.75
C TYR A 137 18.43 -16.99 10.26
N SER A 138 17.35 -16.41 10.79
CA SER A 138 17.24 -16.10 12.22
C SER A 138 17.11 -17.34 13.11
N ARG A 139 16.64 -18.46 12.53
CA ARG A 139 16.45 -19.75 13.20
C ARG A 139 17.59 -20.73 12.95
N ARG A 140 18.64 -20.36 12.19
CA ARG A 140 19.75 -21.25 11.79
C ARG A 140 20.50 -21.97 12.92
N ARG A 141 20.35 -21.51 14.17
CA ARG A 141 20.95 -22.15 15.36
C ARG A 141 20.08 -23.27 15.94
N GLU A 142 18.83 -23.37 15.49
CA GLU A 142 17.90 -24.42 15.91
C GLU A 142 18.18 -25.70 15.09
N PRO A 143 18.16 -26.90 15.70
CA PRO A 143 18.48 -28.15 15.00
C PRO A 143 17.62 -28.40 13.75
N GLU A 144 16.34 -28.04 13.80
CA GLU A 144 15.39 -28.15 12.68
C GLU A 144 15.80 -27.31 11.46
N TYR A 145 16.57 -26.24 11.68
CA TYR A 145 17.03 -25.29 10.66
C TYR A 145 18.52 -25.43 10.36
N ALA A 146 19.16 -26.55 10.72
CA ALA A 146 20.57 -26.80 10.40
C ALA A 146 20.83 -26.73 8.88
N ARG A 147 19.85 -27.11 8.06
CA ARG A 147 19.86 -26.98 6.59
C ARG A 147 19.02 -25.80 6.10
N TRP A 148 19.07 -24.66 6.81
CA TRP A 148 18.22 -23.48 6.53
C TRP A 148 18.25 -23.06 5.06
N PHE A 149 19.41 -23.14 4.39
CA PHE A 149 19.52 -22.73 2.99
C PHE A 149 18.72 -23.65 2.06
N THR A 150 18.78 -24.98 2.26
CA THR A 150 17.96 -25.93 1.50
C THR A 150 16.46 -25.74 1.77
N LEU A 151 16.09 -25.48 3.03
CA LEU A 151 14.70 -25.17 3.41
C LEU A 151 14.20 -23.90 2.71
N PHE A 152 15.03 -22.85 2.69
CA PHE A 152 14.75 -21.59 2.02
C PHE A 152 14.55 -21.79 0.51
N ILE A 153 15.47 -22.48 -0.18
CA ILE A 153 15.35 -22.75 -1.62
C ILE A 153 14.08 -23.55 -1.92
N ARG A 154 13.77 -24.58 -1.13
CA ARG A 154 12.53 -25.35 -1.27
C ARG A 154 11.30 -24.44 -1.08
N ALA A 155 11.32 -23.55 -0.10
CA ALA A 155 10.24 -22.60 0.14
C ALA A 155 10.05 -21.62 -1.02
N VAL A 156 11.14 -21.09 -1.58
CA VAL A 156 11.12 -20.21 -2.75
C VAL A 156 10.56 -20.92 -3.98
N ILE A 157 10.96 -22.17 -4.25
CA ILE A 157 10.41 -22.95 -5.37
C ILE A 157 8.90 -23.17 -5.20
N LEU A 158 8.46 -23.56 -3.99
CA LEU A 158 7.04 -23.76 -3.70
C LEU A 158 6.22 -22.46 -3.74
N PHE A 159 6.85 -21.32 -3.43
CA PHE A 159 6.26 -19.99 -3.60
C PHE A 159 6.20 -19.57 -5.08
N ALA A 160 7.24 -19.82 -5.86
CA ALA A 160 7.35 -19.39 -7.25
C ALA A 160 6.46 -20.23 -8.20
N LEU A 161 6.27 -21.52 -7.93
CA LEU A 161 5.48 -22.41 -8.79
C LEU A 161 4.07 -21.89 -9.10
N PRO A 162 3.21 -21.54 -8.11
CA PRO A 162 1.88 -20.99 -8.41
C PRO A 162 1.94 -19.62 -9.11
N ILE A 163 2.97 -18.80 -8.85
CA ILE A 163 3.17 -17.53 -9.56
C ILE A 163 3.37 -17.79 -11.05
N LEU A 164 4.27 -18.71 -11.39
CA LEU A 164 4.55 -19.09 -12.78
C LEU A 164 3.32 -19.66 -13.47
N VAL A 165 2.51 -20.46 -12.77
CA VAL A 165 1.26 -21.01 -13.34
C VAL A 165 0.24 -19.91 -13.62
N ILE A 166 0.01 -19.01 -12.66
CA ILE A 166 -1.05 -17.98 -12.75
C ILE A 166 -0.64 -16.84 -13.68
N ALA A 167 0.53 -16.23 -13.43
CA ALA A 167 1.01 -15.07 -14.17
C ALA A 167 1.64 -15.47 -15.51
N GLY A 168 2.21 -16.68 -15.61
CA GLY A 168 2.85 -17.16 -16.83
C GLY A 168 1.91 -17.22 -18.02
N ALA A 169 0.63 -17.59 -17.82
CA ALA A 169 -0.36 -17.58 -18.91
C ALA A 169 -0.56 -16.16 -19.48
N TRP A 170 -0.65 -15.15 -18.60
CA TRP A 170 -0.78 -13.75 -19.01
C TRP A 170 0.50 -13.24 -19.70
N TRP A 171 1.66 -13.60 -19.19
CA TRP A 171 2.96 -13.26 -19.77
C TRP A 171 3.19 -13.90 -21.13
N LEU A 172 2.81 -15.17 -21.31
CA LEU A 172 2.85 -15.84 -22.60
C LEU A 172 1.92 -15.16 -23.61
N ARG A 173 0.71 -14.75 -23.17
CA ARG A 173 -0.17 -13.91 -24.00
C ARG A 173 0.52 -12.62 -24.39
N ASN A 174 1.15 -11.91 -23.45
CA ASN A 174 1.84 -10.66 -23.75
C ASN A 174 3.00 -10.86 -24.73
N ILE A 175 3.83 -11.89 -24.56
CA ILE A 175 4.88 -12.24 -25.53
C ILE A 175 4.28 -12.54 -26.91
N SER A 176 3.16 -13.27 -26.98
CA SER A 176 2.52 -13.59 -28.26
C SER A 176 1.92 -12.38 -28.98
N VAL A 177 1.49 -11.35 -28.22
CA VAL A 177 0.84 -10.15 -28.77
C VAL A 177 1.84 -9.02 -29.04
N TYR A 178 2.80 -8.82 -28.14
CA TYR A 178 3.74 -7.70 -28.16
C TYR A 178 5.16 -8.10 -28.59
N GLY A 179 5.46 -9.40 -28.63
CA GLY A 179 6.79 -9.93 -28.93
C GLY A 179 7.71 -10.01 -27.71
N PHE A 180 8.74 -10.86 -27.79
CA PHE A 180 9.82 -10.89 -26.79
C PHE A 180 10.79 -9.73 -27.04
N PRO A 181 11.28 -9.00 -26.02
CA PRO A 181 11.20 -9.29 -24.58
C PRO A 181 10.07 -8.59 -23.81
N ASP A 182 8.99 -8.14 -24.46
CA ASP A 182 7.93 -7.33 -23.83
C ASP A 182 6.91 -8.17 -23.02
N ILE A 183 7.41 -8.83 -21.97
CA ILE A 183 6.65 -9.75 -21.12
C ILE A 183 5.50 -9.03 -20.38
N LEU A 184 5.72 -7.76 -20.00
CA LEU A 184 4.74 -6.95 -19.27
C LEU A 184 3.90 -6.06 -20.21
N GLY A 185 4.24 -5.99 -21.51
CA GLY A 185 3.59 -5.09 -22.46
C GLY A 185 3.90 -3.61 -22.24
N LEU A 186 5.01 -3.30 -21.56
CA LEU A 186 5.42 -1.94 -21.23
C LEU A 186 5.93 -1.19 -22.46
N GLY A 187 6.71 -1.84 -23.32
CA GLY A 187 7.18 -1.21 -24.57
C GLY A 187 6.03 -0.87 -25.51
N ALA A 188 5.06 -1.78 -25.64
CA ALA A 188 3.84 -1.52 -26.38
C ALA A 188 2.99 -0.40 -25.75
N HIS A 189 2.93 -0.33 -24.42
CA HIS A 189 2.28 0.77 -23.71
C HIS A 189 2.95 2.12 -24.02
N ASP A 190 4.28 2.19 -23.96
CA ASP A 190 5.04 3.42 -24.17
C ASP A 190 4.85 3.99 -25.59
N GLY A 191 4.68 3.11 -26.59
CA GLY A 191 4.32 3.51 -27.94
C GLY A 191 2.91 4.10 -28.07
N VAL A 192 1.96 3.67 -27.23
CA VAL A 192 0.59 4.20 -27.21
C VAL A 192 0.52 5.52 -26.45
N VAL A 193 1.31 5.68 -25.39
CA VAL A 193 1.35 6.88 -24.56
C VAL A 193 2.44 7.87 -24.98
N ALA A 194 2.86 7.84 -26.24
CA ALA A 194 3.95 8.67 -26.76
C ALA A 194 3.73 10.18 -26.55
N ASP A 195 2.45 10.63 -26.53
CA ASP A 195 2.08 12.03 -26.31
C ASP A 195 2.02 12.43 -24.82
N GLN A 196 2.24 11.50 -23.89
CA GLN A 196 2.32 11.85 -22.47
C GLN A 196 3.60 12.64 -22.18
N LEU A 197 3.47 13.68 -21.36
CA LEU A 197 4.59 14.50 -20.92
C LEU A 197 5.66 13.62 -20.25
N ARG A 198 6.86 13.57 -20.85
CA ARG A 198 8.03 12.92 -20.23
C ARG A 198 8.68 13.85 -19.22
N THR A 199 9.26 13.26 -18.19
CA THR A 199 9.93 14.02 -17.12
C THR A 199 11.13 14.79 -17.65
N ALA A 200 11.89 14.19 -18.58
CA ALA A 200 13.03 14.83 -19.22
C ALA A 200 12.62 16.11 -19.98
N ASP A 201 11.51 16.07 -20.71
CA ASP A 201 11.02 17.21 -21.50
C ASP A 201 10.57 18.35 -20.59
N TYR A 202 9.86 18.04 -19.50
CA TYR A 202 9.46 19.04 -18.52
C TYR A 202 10.68 19.71 -17.85
N ILE A 203 11.70 18.93 -17.47
CA ILE A 203 12.95 19.45 -16.89
C ILE A 203 13.71 20.30 -17.92
N ALA A 204 13.77 19.89 -19.18
CA ALA A 204 14.44 20.65 -20.23
C ALA A 204 13.76 22.01 -20.47
N ALA A 205 12.42 22.04 -20.41
CA ALA A 205 11.64 23.26 -20.63
C ALA A 205 11.60 24.21 -19.41
N ASN A 206 11.55 23.68 -18.18
CA ASN A 206 11.27 24.46 -16.97
C ASN A 206 12.40 24.46 -15.93
N GLY A 207 13.39 23.59 -16.09
CA GLY A 207 14.49 23.40 -15.15
C GLY A 207 14.16 22.47 -13.97
N THR A 208 15.23 21.93 -13.35
CA THR A 208 15.12 20.94 -12.28
C THR A 208 14.45 21.48 -11.02
N ALA A 209 14.64 22.75 -10.68
CA ALA A 209 14.04 23.35 -9.49
C ALA A 209 12.50 23.44 -9.61
N ALA A 210 12.00 23.87 -10.78
CA ALA A 210 10.57 23.92 -11.08
C ALA A 210 9.96 22.51 -11.06
N TYR A 211 10.66 21.53 -11.65
CA TYR A 211 10.28 20.12 -11.58
C TYR A 211 10.13 19.63 -10.15
N LEU A 212 11.15 19.82 -9.29
CA LEU A 212 11.11 19.33 -7.91
C LEU A 212 9.98 20.00 -7.11
N GLN A 213 9.78 21.31 -7.27
CA GLN A 213 8.69 22.03 -6.62
C GLN A 213 7.33 21.48 -7.04
N LEU A 214 7.08 21.34 -8.35
CA LEU A 214 5.83 20.83 -8.87
C LEU A 214 5.61 19.37 -8.49
N PHE A 215 6.65 18.54 -8.58
CA PHE A 215 6.62 17.12 -8.20
C PHE A 215 6.21 16.96 -6.74
N ILE A 216 6.84 17.69 -5.82
CA ILE A 216 6.50 17.63 -4.38
C ILE A 216 5.08 18.14 -4.15
N GLN A 217 4.70 19.26 -4.76
CA GLN A 217 3.37 19.86 -4.58
C GLN A 217 2.27 18.93 -5.09
N LEU A 218 2.39 18.42 -6.32
CA LEU A 218 1.40 17.51 -6.91
C LEU A 218 1.35 16.19 -6.16
N THR A 219 2.50 15.63 -5.77
CA THR A 219 2.55 14.40 -4.97
C THR A 219 1.81 14.60 -3.65
N TYR A 220 2.11 15.68 -2.93
CA TYR A 220 1.47 15.97 -1.64
C TYR A 220 -0.03 16.19 -1.79
N ASN A 221 -0.43 17.06 -2.72
CA ASN A 221 -1.82 17.41 -2.94
C ASN A 221 -2.65 16.20 -3.33
N SER A 222 -2.21 15.46 -4.33
CA SER A 222 -2.92 14.30 -4.85
C SER A 222 -2.76 13.04 -4.01
N PHE A 223 -1.81 12.95 -3.07
CA PHE A 223 -1.78 11.86 -2.09
C PHE A 223 -2.97 11.98 -1.13
N TRP A 224 -3.27 13.20 -0.69
CA TRP A 224 -4.31 13.47 0.31
C TRP A 224 -5.67 13.79 -0.30
N GLY A 225 -5.75 14.57 -1.37
CA GLY A 225 -7.01 14.91 -2.03
C GLY A 225 -6.86 15.85 -3.24
N GLN A 226 -6.87 15.29 -4.45
CA GLN A 226 -6.97 16.02 -5.71
C GLN A 226 -7.81 15.21 -6.72
N PHE A 227 -9.05 15.65 -6.94
CA PHE A 227 -10.11 14.87 -7.57
C PHE A 227 -10.36 15.26 -9.02
N GLY A 228 -11.24 14.49 -9.70
CA GLY A 228 -11.68 14.77 -11.07
C GLY A 228 -10.52 14.87 -12.06
N TRP A 229 -9.67 13.83 -12.08
CA TRP A 229 -8.50 13.81 -12.96
C TRP A 229 -7.54 14.97 -12.70
N MET A 230 -7.20 15.18 -11.41
CA MET A 230 -6.32 16.24 -10.92
C MET A 230 -6.87 17.68 -11.01
N ALA A 231 -8.13 17.88 -11.44
CA ALA A 231 -8.71 19.22 -11.62
C ALA A 231 -9.17 19.89 -10.32
N PHE A 232 -9.53 19.12 -9.28
CA PHE A 232 -10.16 19.65 -8.07
C PHE A 232 -9.30 19.35 -6.82
N PRO A 233 -8.27 20.16 -6.52
CA PRO A 233 -7.52 20.04 -5.28
C PRO A 233 -8.36 20.42 -4.05
N LEU A 234 -7.99 19.91 -2.87
CA LEU A 234 -8.49 20.44 -1.60
C LEU A 234 -8.18 21.95 -1.45
N GLN A 235 -8.91 22.62 -0.57
CA GLN A 235 -8.65 24.02 -0.24
C GLN A 235 -7.33 24.16 0.53
N GLY A 236 -6.61 25.28 0.35
CA GLY A 236 -5.28 25.49 0.92
C GLY A 236 -5.19 25.26 2.43
N TRP A 237 -6.19 25.70 3.21
CA TRP A 237 -6.22 25.48 4.66
C TRP A 237 -6.30 24.00 5.06
N MET A 238 -6.92 23.15 4.24
CA MET A 238 -7.01 21.70 4.49
C MET A 238 -5.65 21.05 4.33
N TYR A 239 -4.90 21.44 3.30
CA TYR A 239 -3.51 21.01 3.13
C TYR A 239 -2.62 21.47 4.28
N THR A 240 -2.80 22.69 4.77
CA THR A 240 -2.09 23.19 5.96
C THR A 240 -2.45 22.37 7.20
N ALA A 241 -3.73 22.03 7.40
CA ALA A 241 -4.15 21.19 8.53
C ALA A 241 -3.52 19.79 8.48
N ILE A 242 -3.48 19.17 7.30
CA ILE A 242 -2.81 17.88 7.09
C ILE A 242 -1.30 17.99 7.34
N PHE A 243 -0.67 19.10 6.92
CA PHE A 243 0.75 19.33 7.15
C PHE A 243 1.06 19.43 8.65
N ILE A 244 0.25 20.20 9.39
CA ILE A 244 0.36 20.32 10.86
C ILE A 244 0.15 18.95 11.53
N PHE A 245 -0.82 18.16 11.05
CA PHE A 245 -1.03 16.79 11.52
C PHE A 245 0.21 15.91 11.31
N MET A 246 0.82 15.94 10.12
CA MET A 246 2.04 15.19 9.83
C MET A 246 3.23 15.69 10.67
N LEU A 247 3.33 17.00 10.93
CA LEU A 247 4.33 17.54 11.84
C LEU A 247 4.15 17.00 13.27
N ALA A 248 2.91 16.92 13.76
CA ALA A 248 2.62 16.31 15.07
C ALA A 248 3.01 14.82 15.10
N VAL A 249 2.79 14.07 14.03
CA VAL A 249 3.26 12.68 13.89
C VAL A 249 4.79 12.59 14.02
N LEU A 250 5.53 13.46 13.34
CA LEU A 250 6.99 13.50 13.40
C LEU A 250 7.50 13.85 14.80
N ILE A 251 6.90 14.84 15.45
CA ILE A 251 7.25 15.21 16.83
C ILE A 251 6.99 14.03 17.78
N GLY A 252 5.89 13.29 17.59
CA GLY A 252 5.62 12.09 18.37
C GLY A 252 6.67 10.98 18.16
N TRP A 253 7.19 10.81 16.95
CA TRP A 253 8.36 9.95 16.69
C TRP A 253 9.60 10.41 17.45
N VAL A 254 9.90 11.71 17.42
CA VAL A 254 11.01 12.31 18.18
C VAL A 254 10.88 11.98 19.67
N MET A 255 9.69 12.10 20.26
CA MET A 255 9.44 11.75 21.66
C MET A 255 9.81 10.30 22.01
N ARG A 256 9.63 9.34 21.09
CA ARG A 256 9.98 7.92 21.34
C ARG A 256 11.47 7.65 21.53
N PHE A 257 12.32 8.55 21.02
CA PHE A 257 13.77 8.49 21.18
C PHE A 257 14.23 9.14 22.49
N PHE A 258 13.57 10.22 22.91
CA PHE A 258 13.94 10.96 24.12
C PHE A 258 13.29 10.46 25.40
N VAL A 259 12.07 9.92 25.33
CA VAL A 259 11.36 9.41 26.51
C VAL A 259 11.75 7.95 26.78
N LYS A 260 12.55 7.74 27.83
CA LYS A 260 12.88 6.40 28.33
C LYS A 260 11.64 5.75 28.93
N VAL A 261 11.18 4.66 28.32
CA VAL A 261 10.05 3.86 28.81
C VAL A 261 10.60 2.63 29.54
N PRO A 262 10.57 2.58 30.89
CA PRO A 262 10.98 1.39 31.63
C PRO A 262 10.06 0.20 31.32
N GLY A 263 10.62 -0.98 31.06
CA GLY A 263 9.85 -2.17 30.69
C GLY A 263 9.31 -2.15 29.26
N ARG A 264 10.05 -1.55 28.31
CA ARG A 264 9.72 -1.60 26.88
C ARG A 264 9.65 -3.08 26.47
N ALA A 265 8.45 -3.56 26.13
CA ALA A 265 8.26 -4.95 25.72
C ALA A 265 9.27 -5.27 24.59
N GLN A 266 10.07 -6.30 24.81
CA GLN A 266 11.01 -6.77 23.81
C GLN A 266 10.22 -7.31 22.63
N LEU A 267 10.61 -6.92 21.42
CA LEU A 267 10.01 -7.46 20.22
C LEU A 267 10.53 -8.87 20.00
N ASP A 268 9.64 -9.80 19.68
CA ASP A 268 10.05 -11.11 19.21
C ASP A 268 10.84 -10.97 17.91
N ARG A 269 11.74 -11.93 17.63
CA ARG A 269 12.55 -11.93 16.40
C ARG A 269 11.69 -11.81 15.13
N TRP A 270 10.55 -12.50 15.11
CA TRP A 270 9.63 -12.46 13.97
C TRP A 270 8.97 -11.08 13.81
N GLN A 271 8.69 -10.36 14.90
CA GLN A 271 8.15 -9.00 14.85
C GLN A 271 9.20 -8.04 14.29
N VAL A 272 10.47 -8.19 14.66
CA VAL A 272 11.57 -7.40 14.08
C VAL A 272 11.63 -7.59 12.57
N ILE A 273 11.53 -8.84 12.09
CA ILE A 273 11.45 -9.15 10.66
C ILE A 273 10.18 -8.54 10.04
N GLY A 274 9.04 -8.62 10.72
CA GLY A 274 7.79 -8.01 10.26
C GLY A 274 7.87 -6.49 10.11
N TRP A 275 8.51 -5.78 11.05
CA TRP A 275 8.76 -4.35 10.94
C TRP A 275 9.74 -4.01 9.83
N LEU A 276 10.78 -4.84 9.63
CA LEU A 276 11.69 -4.71 8.49
C LEU A 276 10.94 -4.88 7.16
N VAL A 277 10.03 -5.85 7.07
CA VAL A 277 9.15 -6.04 5.91
C VAL A 277 8.32 -4.79 5.64
N MET A 278 7.70 -4.18 6.66
CA MET A 278 6.95 -2.93 6.48
C MET A 278 7.84 -1.77 5.99
N GLY A 279 9.05 -1.64 6.55
CA GLY A 279 10.02 -0.63 6.13
C GLY A 279 10.48 -0.81 4.68
N VAL A 280 10.87 -2.04 4.31
CA VAL A 280 11.29 -2.37 2.94
C VAL A 280 10.13 -2.22 1.95
N LEU A 281 8.92 -2.63 2.32
CA LEU A 281 7.73 -2.46 1.49
C LEU A 281 7.47 -0.97 1.20
N GLY A 282 7.47 -0.13 2.25
CA GLY A 282 7.30 1.32 2.10
C GLY A 282 8.40 1.94 1.24
N PHE A 283 9.65 1.52 1.44
CA PHE A 283 10.77 1.97 0.63
C PHE A 283 10.62 1.59 -0.85
N ILE A 284 10.31 0.31 -1.15
CA ILE A 284 10.11 -0.15 -2.53
C ILE A 284 8.93 0.58 -3.19
N ALA A 285 7.84 0.83 -2.47
CA ALA A 285 6.71 1.60 -3.00
C ALA A 285 7.13 3.03 -3.42
N VAL A 286 7.94 3.70 -2.60
CA VAL A 286 8.50 5.02 -2.94
C VAL A 286 9.47 4.93 -4.12
N MET A 287 10.35 3.92 -4.14
CA MET A 287 11.29 3.74 -5.25
C MET A 287 10.59 3.44 -6.57
N GLN A 288 9.53 2.64 -6.55
CA GLN A 288 8.72 2.35 -7.72
C GLN A 288 8.04 3.63 -8.24
N TYR A 289 7.53 4.47 -7.33
CA TYR A 289 6.94 5.76 -7.70
C TYR A 289 7.95 6.72 -8.33
N ILE A 290 9.16 6.81 -7.76
CA ILE A 290 10.26 7.61 -8.30
C ILE A 290 10.70 7.07 -9.66
N TYR A 291 10.84 5.75 -9.80
CA TYR A 291 11.21 5.11 -11.07
C TYR A 291 10.20 5.41 -12.16
N TYR A 292 8.90 5.26 -11.88
CA TYR A 292 7.85 5.58 -12.85
C TYR A 292 7.90 7.06 -13.27
N ASN A 293 8.17 7.95 -12.32
CA ASN A 293 8.32 9.39 -12.57
C ASN A 293 9.67 9.80 -13.16
N ALA A 294 10.65 8.90 -13.28
CA ALA A 294 11.87 9.18 -14.02
C ALA A 294 11.62 9.16 -15.53
N GLU A 295 10.59 8.43 -15.98
CA GLU A 295 10.22 8.32 -17.38
C GLU A 295 9.04 9.25 -17.75
N PHE A 296 7.88 9.03 -17.15
CA PHE A 296 6.66 9.79 -17.42
C PHE A 296 6.34 10.73 -16.26
N PHE A 297 6.00 11.99 -16.56
CA PHE A 297 5.65 12.94 -15.51
C PHE A 297 4.25 12.64 -14.96
N GLN A 298 4.21 11.84 -13.90
CA GLN A 298 3.01 11.25 -13.29
C GLN A 298 3.05 11.42 -11.77
N ALA A 299 3.17 12.68 -11.33
CA ALA A 299 3.34 13.06 -9.92
C ALA A 299 2.04 12.90 -9.08
N GLN A 300 1.34 11.77 -9.24
CA GLN A 300 0.11 11.44 -8.52
C GLN A 300 0.41 10.57 -7.29
N GLY A 301 0.01 11.05 -6.12
CA GLY A 301 0.25 10.39 -4.84
C GLY A 301 -0.41 9.01 -4.70
N ARG A 302 -1.48 8.72 -5.47
CA ARG A 302 -2.12 7.39 -5.47
C ARG A 302 -1.15 6.24 -5.81
N TYR A 303 -0.09 6.51 -6.56
CA TYR A 303 0.92 5.49 -6.89
C TYR A 303 1.74 5.04 -5.67
N LEU A 304 1.69 5.78 -4.56
CA LEU A 304 2.29 5.39 -3.28
C LEU A 304 1.38 4.47 -2.45
N TYR A 305 0.14 4.23 -2.88
CA TYR A 305 -0.82 3.45 -2.11
C TYR A 305 -0.48 1.97 -1.85
N PRO A 306 0.36 1.30 -2.67
CA PRO A 306 0.95 0.01 -2.27
C PRO A 306 1.67 0.05 -0.91
N GLY A 307 2.12 1.23 -0.47
CA GLY A 307 2.75 1.48 0.83
C GLY A 307 1.83 2.02 1.93
N LEU A 308 0.49 1.98 1.76
CA LEU A 308 -0.45 2.56 2.74
C LEU A 308 -0.37 1.93 4.13
N LEU A 309 -0.20 0.60 4.23
CA LEU A 309 -0.09 -0.05 5.53
C LEU A 309 1.17 0.39 6.31
N PRO A 310 2.39 0.38 5.73
CA PRO A 310 3.57 0.99 6.34
C PRO A 310 3.35 2.45 6.78
N LEU A 311 2.73 3.28 5.94
CA LEU A 311 2.46 4.67 6.28
C LEU A 311 1.45 4.80 7.43
N GLY A 312 0.37 4.03 7.41
CA GLY A 312 -0.62 4.01 8.48
C GLY A 312 -0.01 3.61 9.82
N LEU A 313 0.85 2.58 9.81
CA LEU A 313 1.62 2.18 11.00
C LEU A 313 2.58 3.29 11.45
N PHE A 314 3.27 3.96 10.51
CA PHE A 314 4.15 5.09 10.81
C PHE A 314 3.40 6.23 11.52
N VAL A 315 2.22 6.60 11.01
CA VAL A 315 1.37 7.65 11.61
C VAL A 315 0.87 7.23 12.98
N ALA A 316 0.30 6.04 13.11
CA ALA A 316 -0.25 5.55 14.37
C ALA A 316 0.83 5.42 15.46
N LEU A 317 2.04 4.97 15.08
CA LEU A 317 3.20 4.95 15.96
C LEU A 317 3.66 6.36 16.33
N GLY A 318 3.72 7.31 15.40
CA GLY A 318 4.06 8.70 15.72
C GLY A 318 3.10 9.28 16.74
N LEU A 319 1.80 9.13 16.53
CA LEU A 319 0.77 9.60 17.46
C LEU A 319 0.86 8.94 18.85
N ASP A 320 1.06 7.63 18.94
CA ASP A 320 1.28 6.95 20.23
C ASP A 320 2.56 7.43 20.95
N GLY A 321 3.49 8.08 20.24
CA GLY A 321 4.65 8.75 20.84
C GLY A 321 4.26 9.86 21.81
N TRP A 322 3.19 10.61 21.55
CA TRP A 322 2.67 11.63 22.46
C TRP A 322 2.19 11.01 23.77
N ALA A 323 1.52 9.85 23.69
CA ALA A 323 1.01 9.14 24.87
C ALA A 323 2.11 8.76 25.87
N LEU A 324 3.38 8.73 25.43
CA LEU A 324 4.53 8.43 26.29
C LEU A 324 4.86 9.55 27.30
N LEU A 325 4.42 10.79 27.06
CA LEU A 325 4.63 11.90 27.99
C LEU A 325 3.83 11.73 29.29
N TRP A 326 2.74 10.96 29.25
CA TRP A 326 1.90 10.75 30.41
C TRP A 326 2.38 9.56 31.25
N ARG A 327 2.70 9.83 32.53
CA ARG A 327 3.21 8.83 33.49
C ARG A 327 2.25 7.65 33.73
N ARG A 328 0.94 7.86 33.56
CA ARG A 328 -0.08 6.80 33.70
C ARG A 328 -0.28 6.10 32.36
N ARG A 329 0.22 4.86 32.27
CA ARG A 329 0.16 3.98 31.08
C ARG A 329 -1.22 3.40 30.81
N SER A 330 -2.27 4.19 30.96
CA SER A 330 -3.64 3.73 30.67
C SER A 330 -3.78 3.47 29.17
N GLN A 331 -4.24 2.27 28.80
CA GLN A 331 -4.55 1.94 27.41
C GLN A 331 -5.56 2.93 26.80
N ARG A 332 -6.47 3.49 27.61
CA ARG A 332 -7.44 4.51 27.19
C ARG A 332 -6.76 5.78 26.67
N LEU A 333 -5.66 6.20 27.29
CA LEU A 333 -4.94 7.40 26.88
C LEU A 333 -4.14 7.19 25.59
N ARG A 334 -3.54 6.00 25.44
CA ARG A 334 -2.83 5.61 24.21
C ARG A 334 -3.79 5.46 23.02
N TRP A 335 -4.99 4.96 23.28
CA TRP A 335 -6.08 4.97 22.31
C TRP A 335 -6.53 6.41 21.99
N GLY A 336 -6.69 7.26 23.01
CA GLY A 336 -7.01 8.68 22.86
C GLY A 336 -6.00 9.44 21.98
N ALA A 337 -4.72 9.07 22.00
CA ALA A 337 -3.70 9.66 21.13
C ALA A 337 -3.95 9.42 19.63
N GLN A 338 -4.79 8.45 19.26
CA GLN A 338 -5.16 8.18 17.86
C GLN A 338 -6.34 9.05 17.38
N LEU A 339 -7.09 9.70 18.29
CA LEU A 339 -8.25 10.53 17.96
C LEU A 339 -7.98 11.66 16.95
N PRO A 340 -6.78 12.29 16.86
CA PRO A 340 -6.50 13.27 15.83
C PRO A 340 -6.70 12.77 14.39
N ILE A 341 -6.67 11.46 14.14
CA ILE A 341 -6.99 10.88 12.82
C ILE A 341 -8.44 11.18 12.42
N LEU A 342 -9.35 11.36 13.37
CA LEU A 342 -10.74 11.71 13.09
C LEU A 342 -10.92 13.10 12.47
N LEU A 343 -9.87 13.95 12.45
CA LEU A 343 -9.86 15.22 11.71
C LEU A 343 -10.07 15.02 10.21
N PHE A 344 -9.84 13.82 9.69
CA PHE A 344 -10.12 13.49 8.30
C PHE A 344 -11.61 13.21 8.03
N LEU A 345 -12.43 12.91 9.04
CA LEU A 345 -13.88 12.76 8.86
C LEU A 345 -14.56 14.04 8.32
N PRO A 346 -14.39 15.23 8.93
CA PRO A 346 -15.00 16.44 8.39
C PRO A 346 -14.46 16.81 7.00
N LEU A 347 -13.20 16.47 6.68
CA LEU A 347 -12.67 16.62 5.31
C LEU A 347 -13.46 15.77 4.31
N ASN A 348 -13.74 14.51 4.66
CA ASN A 348 -14.54 13.62 3.81
C ASN A 348 -16.00 14.05 3.69
N LEU A 349 -16.61 14.51 4.78
CA LEU A 349 -17.98 15.06 4.74
C LEU A 349 -18.06 16.31 3.85
N TRP A 350 -17.04 17.18 3.92
CA TRP A 350 -16.93 18.34 3.05
C TRP A 350 -16.85 17.94 1.57
N LEU A 351 -16.10 16.89 1.23
CA LEU A 351 -16.02 16.39 -0.15
C LEU A 351 -17.35 15.89 -0.69
N ILE A 352 -18.07 15.10 0.11
CA ILE A 352 -19.38 14.58 -0.28
C ILE A 352 -20.34 15.74 -0.56
N TRP A 353 -20.29 16.79 0.25
CA TRP A 353 -21.16 17.94 0.10
C TRP A 353 -20.77 18.90 -1.03
N ARG A 354 -19.47 19.14 -1.26
CA ARG A 354 -18.99 20.21 -2.17
C ARG A 354 -18.33 19.74 -3.45
N VAL A 355 -17.63 18.61 -3.43
CA VAL A 355 -16.79 18.18 -4.56
C VAL A 355 -17.50 17.14 -5.40
N LEU A 356 -18.15 16.14 -4.78
CA LEU A 356 -18.88 15.12 -5.53
C LEU A 356 -19.97 15.68 -6.47
N PRO A 357 -20.74 16.73 -6.11
CA PRO A 357 -21.68 17.35 -7.03
C PRO A 357 -21.03 18.03 -8.24
N LEU A 358 -19.75 18.42 -8.15
CA LEU A 358 -18.97 19.01 -9.25
C LEU A 358 -18.33 17.93 -10.14
N LEU A 359 -18.33 16.67 -9.69
CA LEU A 359 -17.79 15.51 -10.39
C LEU A 359 -18.86 14.68 -11.10
N SER A 360 -20.12 15.14 -11.14
CA SER A 360 -21.15 14.49 -11.95
C SER A 360 -20.73 14.53 -13.43
N PRO A 361 -20.98 13.45 -14.20
CA PRO A 361 -20.66 13.42 -15.62
C PRO A 361 -21.29 14.58 -16.40
#